data_AF-A0A1Q3JIM8-F1
#
_entry.id   AF-A0A1Q3JIM8-F1
#
_cell.length_a   1.000
_cell.length_b   1.000
_cell.length_c   1.000
_cell.angle_alpha   90.00
_cell.angle_beta   90.00
_cell.angle_gamma   90.00
#
_symmetry.space_group_name_H-M   'P 1'
#
loop_
_entity.id
_entity.type
_entity.pdbx_description
1 polymer ?
#
loop_
_entity_poly.entity_id
_entity_poly.type
_entity_poly.pdbx_seq_one_letter_code
_entity_poly.pdbx_strand_id
1 'polypeptide(L)'
;MRGIIMAAALAVLAAGGAQAQTSTSDHATVRTPSGIELYRVFPGFRAETRDEQGTVTGYVGENPWGQYTAYLMATNAKGQRTFRIEHNLPRGDGRSYQGSSMYLLEGRDRALLIDTANPAQATEGVNDLKTVVRYLLGHESDGAVRARPLEFVVANTHSHGDHIGENKRMNDRTVYYMDGDWPANAPANYVPIREGGGATTHGSGQAVGEIDLGDRKVSAVAMPPHTPGSTGYLDAENQMLFSGDAIGTGYVWIQWAPVSRYAEMTKRLQAQMARYPQLAVFGAHFYQYDTGLRRGPPLNGAPADNRYIREEAELAQRILDGTVEGEPYSAGRETVWATNGSAQIVYSLANIYAAGEAPSTPWHSVRVPSTLPAAWQTAPALKAVLPIKAELHQIRGPKGEVLQLIKGSRASLVIGAASTAPGLEAFVRRLVGAGPLEWAPMADGSLKEGAVIDLGVDSAGRPLRLEARTLGAAVTLIDSTNRVLFAGSALGVQGADSGWSPPGGAAAYKAALTTWRAKTDGRYDVIYTAGNHQWFTSPAYVDELGKALDKVIAGGAAATASKVKPGLMMVKSEGGAEVVASVDAGTSVP
;
A
#
# COMPACT_ATOMS: atom_id res chain seq x y z
N MET A 1 -38.79 31.41 52.66
CA MET A 1 -38.48 30.06 52.16
C MET A 1 -37.15 30.14 51.41
N ARG A 2 -36.03 29.82 52.08
CA ARG A 2 -35.00 28.82 51.65
C ARG A 2 -34.86 28.77 50.10
N GLY A 3 -33.86 29.38 49.46
CA GLY A 3 -32.43 29.01 49.44
C GLY A 3 -32.24 27.77 48.54
N ILE A 4 -31.26 27.57 47.65
CA ILE A 4 -29.90 28.10 47.44
C ILE A 4 -29.38 27.38 46.15
N ILE A 5 -28.67 28.13 45.29
CA ILE A 5 -27.45 27.76 44.53
C ILE A 5 -27.40 26.41 43.77
N MET A 6 -27.34 26.50 42.42
CA MET A 6 -26.62 25.52 41.58
C MET A 6 -25.11 25.81 41.66
N ALA A 7 -24.33 24.83 42.12
CA ALA A 7 -22.88 24.83 42.08
C ALA A 7 -22.36 23.61 41.32
N ALA A 8 -21.33 23.82 40.52
CA ALA A 8 -20.53 22.82 39.84
C ALA A 8 -19.57 22.10 40.82
N ALA A 9 -19.22 20.84 40.52
CA ALA A 9 -17.83 20.34 40.35
C ALA A 9 -17.69 18.82 40.54
N LEU A 10 -16.97 18.21 39.58
CA LEU A 10 -16.02 17.08 39.64
C LEU A 10 -15.94 16.17 40.89
N ALA A 11 -15.88 14.84 40.69
CA ALA A 11 -14.63 14.05 40.70
C ALA A 11 -14.81 12.51 40.93
N VAL A 12 -14.17 11.74 40.02
CA VAL A 12 -13.32 10.53 40.25
C VAL A 12 -13.92 9.10 40.41
N LEU A 13 -13.33 8.23 39.56
CA LEU A 13 -13.17 6.77 39.48
C LEU A 13 -13.58 5.87 40.66
N ALA A 14 -14.17 4.69 40.38
CA ALA A 14 -13.45 3.43 40.09
C ALA A 14 -14.36 2.17 40.11
N ALA A 15 -14.00 1.23 39.22
CA ALA A 15 -14.13 -0.24 39.31
C ALA A 15 -15.51 -0.92 39.34
N GLY A 16 -15.71 -1.85 38.39
CA GLY A 16 -16.76 -2.86 38.51
C GLY A 16 -16.97 -3.75 37.27
N GLY A 17 -16.17 -4.82 37.14
CA GLY A 17 -16.59 -6.09 36.58
C GLY A 17 -16.78 -6.22 35.05
N ALA A 18 -15.69 -6.52 34.34
CA ALA A 18 -15.80 -7.21 33.06
C ALA A 18 -16.18 -8.68 33.33
N GLN A 19 -17.47 -9.01 33.17
CA GLN A 19 -17.89 -10.39 33.00
C GLN A 19 -17.49 -10.84 31.59
N ALA A 20 -16.61 -11.83 31.52
CA ALA A 20 -16.29 -12.55 30.30
C ALA A 20 -17.57 -13.24 29.78
N GLN A 21 -18.20 -12.64 28.76
CA GLN A 21 -19.12 -13.37 27.91
C GLN A 21 -18.28 -14.11 26.87
N THR A 22 -18.16 -15.42 27.05
CA THR A 22 -17.79 -16.36 26.01
C THR A 22 -18.86 -16.30 24.90
N SER A 23 -18.67 -15.43 23.91
CA SER A 23 -19.51 -15.45 22.72
C SER A 23 -19.00 -16.55 21.79
N THR A 24 -19.60 -17.73 21.89
CA THR A 24 -19.72 -18.61 20.73
C THR A 24 -20.61 -17.87 19.73
N SER A 25 -20.01 -17.06 18.86
CA SER A 25 -20.76 -16.39 17.79
C SER A 25 -21.11 -17.44 16.75
N ASP A 26 -22.35 -17.93 16.82
CA ASP A 26 -23.02 -18.51 15.67
C ASP A 26 -22.82 -17.56 14.48
N HIS A 27 -22.10 -18.04 13.47
CA HIS A 27 -22.00 -17.40 12.16
C HIS A 27 -23.38 -17.47 11.49
N ALA A 28 -24.29 -16.61 11.95
CA ALA A 28 -25.59 -16.41 11.36
C ALA A 28 -25.41 -15.84 9.95
N THR A 29 -25.71 -16.70 8.98
CA THR A 29 -25.85 -16.47 7.54
C THR A 29 -26.34 -15.07 7.18
N VAL A 30 -25.40 -14.19 6.82
CA VAL A 30 -25.69 -13.02 6.00
C VAL A 30 -25.92 -13.54 4.58
N ARG A 31 -27.18 -13.59 4.13
CA ARG A 31 -27.51 -13.94 2.74
C ARG A 31 -26.90 -12.88 1.81
N THR A 32 -25.79 -13.23 1.17
CA THR A 32 -25.21 -12.53 0.03
C THR A 32 -26.19 -12.60 -1.16
N PRO A 33 -26.22 -11.59 -2.05
CA PRO A 33 -27.23 -11.48 -3.13
C PRO A 33 -27.22 -12.57 -4.22
N SER A 34 -26.44 -13.65 -4.10
CA SER A 34 -26.24 -14.62 -5.18
C SER A 34 -25.81 -16.02 -4.71
N GLY A 35 -26.29 -16.54 -3.57
CA GLY A 35 -26.04 -17.94 -3.20
C GLY A 35 -24.56 -18.35 -3.05
N ILE A 36 -23.65 -17.37 -2.93
CA ILE A 36 -22.20 -17.56 -2.73
C ILE A 36 -21.92 -17.75 -1.24
N GLU A 37 -21.28 -18.87 -0.90
CA GLU A 37 -20.88 -19.27 0.45
C GLU A 37 -19.35 -19.18 0.63
N LEU A 38 -18.86 -18.11 1.27
CA LEU A 38 -17.40 -17.88 1.39
C LEU A 38 -16.67 -18.78 2.39
N TYR A 39 -17.38 -19.48 3.26
CA TYR A 39 -16.78 -20.22 4.38
C TYR A 39 -17.23 -21.68 4.45
N ARG A 40 -17.85 -22.21 3.38
CA ARG A 40 -18.23 -23.61 3.28
C ARG A 40 -17.02 -24.48 2.94
N VAL A 41 -16.37 -25.02 3.98
CA VAL A 41 -15.21 -25.93 3.82
C VAL A 41 -15.62 -27.17 3.03
N PHE A 42 -14.82 -27.52 2.02
CA PHE A 42 -15.07 -28.71 1.21
C PHE A 42 -14.72 -30.00 1.99
N PRO A 43 -15.47 -31.09 1.84
CA PRO A 43 -15.14 -32.38 2.45
C PRO A 43 -13.68 -32.78 2.22
N GLY A 44 -13.00 -33.24 3.27
CA GLY A 44 -11.57 -33.58 3.23
C GLY A 44 -10.62 -32.43 3.58
N PHE A 45 -11.08 -31.18 3.64
CA PHE A 45 -10.29 -30.02 4.05
C PHE A 45 -10.53 -29.65 5.53
N ARG A 46 -9.76 -28.68 6.03
CA ARG A 46 -9.90 -28.14 7.40
C ARG A 46 -10.15 -26.65 7.36
N ALA A 47 -11.08 -26.19 8.20
CA ALA A 47 -11.26 -24.78 8.44
C ALA A 47 -9.98 -24.18 9.04
N GLU A 48 -9.73 -22.91 8.75
CA GLU A 48 -8.64 -22.17 9.37
C GLU A 48 -8.99 -21.78 10.79
N THR A 49 -7.98 -21.73 11.68
CA THR A 49 -8.09 -21.07 12.98
C THR A 49 -7.66 -19.62 12.87
N ARG A 50 -8.30 -18.73 13.61
CA ARG A 50 -8.03 -17.29 13.58
C ARG A 50 -7.87 -16.73 14.99
N ASP A 51 -7.05 -15.69 15.13
CA ASP A 51 -6.97 -14.90 16.37
C ASP A 51 -8.13 -13.91 16.49
N GLU A 52 -8.18 -13.16 17.60
CA GLU A 52 -9.23 -12.15 17.86
C GLU A 52 -9.25 -11.03 16.81
N GLN A 53 -8.12 -10.80 16.13
CA GLN A 53 -7.95 -9.81 15.08
C GLN A 53 -8.36 -10.35 13.70
N GLY A 54 -8.73 -11.63 13.60
CA GLY A 54 -9.13 -12.29 12.34
C GLY A 54 -7.95 -12.86 11.54
N THR A 55 -6.72 -12.75 12.06
CA THR A 55 -5.51 -13.27 11.42
C THR A 55 -5.51 -14.79 11.46
N VAL A 56 -5.18 -15.44 10.35
CA VAL A 56 -5.04 -16.90 10.30
C VAL A 56 -3.83 -17.34 11.13
N THR A 57 -4.05 -18.30 12.03
CA THR A 57 -3.04 -18.87 12.93
C THR A 57 -2.75 -20.34 12.66
N GLY A 58 -3.55 -20.99 11.80
CA GLY A 58 -3.43 -22.42 11.52
C GLY A 58 -4.72 -23.03 11.02
N TYR A 59 -4.96 -24.29 11.36
CA TYR A 59 -6.11 -25.08 10.95
C TYR A 59 -6.76 -25.78 12.14
N VAL A 60 -8.05 -26.10 12.01
CA VAL A 60 -8.77 -26.92 12.98
C VAL A 60 -8.27 -28.37 12.85
N GLY A 61 -7.36 -28.76 13.74
CA GLY A 61 -6.74 -30.08 13.76
C GLY A 61 -5.64 -30.26 12.71
N GLU A 62 -5.21 -31.51 12.51
CA GLU A 62 -4.19 -31.84 11.52
C GLU A 62 -4.73 -31.60 10.10
N ASN A 63 -4.00 -30.78 9.33
CA ASN A 63 -4.33 -30.46 7.94
C ASN A 63 -3.51 -31.33 6.99
N PRO A 64 -4.12 -32.30 6.29
CA PRO A 64 -3.39 -33.17 5.35
C PRO A 64 -2.88 -32.41 4.11
N TRP A 65 -3.44 -31.22 3.84
CA TRP A 65 -3.11 -30.40 2.68
C TRP A 65 -2.00 -29.39 2.95
N GLY A 66 -1.28 -29.54 4.07
CA GLY A 66 -0.16 -28.69 4.43
C GLY A 66 -0.56 -27.22 4.52
N GLN A 67 -0.18 -26.44 3.51
CA GLN A 67 -0.42 -25.01 3.44
C GLN A 67 -1.76 -24.61 2.80
N TYR A 68 -2.58 -25.57 2.36
CA TYR A 68 -3.82 -25.27 1.65
C TYR A 68 -5.08 -25.61 2.43
N THR A 69 -6.13 -24.84 2.18
CA THR A 69 -7.52 -25.26 2.43
C THR A 69 -8.41 -24.87 1.25
N ALA A 70 -9.61 -25.43 1.17
CA ALA A 70 -10.54 -25.17 0.08
C ALA A 70 -11.98 -25.03 0.54
N TYR A 71 -12.70 -24.12 -0.11
CA TYR A 71 -14.07 -23.75 0.19
C TYR A 71 -14.91 -23.85 -1.09
N LEU A 72 -16.06 -24.54 -1.00
CA LEU A 72 -17.04 -24.58 -2.09
C LEU A 72 -17.89 -23.31 -2.04
N MET A 73 -17.65 -22.39 -2.97
CA MET A 73 -18.31 -21.09 -2.98
C MET A 73 -19.71 -21.14 -3.56
N ALA A 74 -19.89 -21.87 -4.66
CA ALA A 74 -21.15 -21.91 -5.36
C ALA A 74 -21.26 -23.18 -6.22
N THR A 75 -22.49 -23.62 -6.41
CA THR A 75 -22.87 -24.60 -7.43
C THR A 75 -24.02 -23.99 -8.22
N ASN A 76 -23.81 -23.77 -9.53
CA ASN A 76 -24.85 -23.15 -10.35
C ASN A 76 -25.92 -24.17 -10.79
N ALA A 77 -26.93 -23.69 -11.52
CA ALA A 77 -28.06 -24.52 -11.97
C ALA A 77 -27.65 -25.69 -12.89
N LYS A 78 -26.48 -25.64 -13.52
CA LYS A 78 -25.91 -26.71 -14.36
C LYS A 78 -25.10 -27.72 -13.53
N GLY A 79 -25.01 -27.55 -12.21
CA GLY A 79 -24.20 -28.40 -11.33
C GLY A 79 -22.70 -28.06 -11.37
N GLN A 80 -22.30 -26.98 -12.05
CA GLN A 80 -20.91 -26.55 -12.13
C GLN A 80 -20.51 -25.86 -10.82
N ARG A 81 -19.39 -26.28 -10.25
CA ARG A 81 -18.90 -25.77 -8.97
C ARG A 81 -17.86 -24.68 -9.16
N THR A 82 -17.80 -23.78 -8.19
CA THR A 82 -16.75 -22.77 -8.07
C THR A 82 -16.16 -22.87 -6.67
N PHE A 83 -14.84 -22.97 -6.59
CA PHE A 83 -14.11 -23.08 -5.34
C PHE A 83 -13.18 -21.88 -5.14
N ARG A 84 -12.97 -21.56 -3.87
CA ARG A 84 -11.84 -20.77 -3.41
C ARG A 84 -10.83 -21.72 -2.77
N ILE A 85 -9.57 -21.58 -3.12
CA ILE A 85 -8.46 -22.30 -2.50
C ILE A 85 -7.59 -21.25 -1.83
N GLU A 86 -7.33 -21.43 -0.54
CA GLU A 86 -6.52 -20.50 0.23
C GLU A 86 -5.14 -21.08 0.50
N HIS A 87 -4.12 -20.23 0.38
CA HIS A 87 -2.74 -20.56 0.73
C HIS A 87 -2.35 -19.85 2.02
N ASN A 88 -2.08 -20.61 3.07
CA ASN A 88 -1.60 -20.11 4.35
C ASN A 88 -0.08 -20.30 4.43
N LEU A 89 0.68 -19.24 4.76
CA LEU A 89 2.14 -19.27 4.85
C LEU A 89 2.60 -19.17 6.32
N PRO A 90 2.84 -20.29 7.02
CA PRO A 90 3.22 -20.26 8.42
C PRO A 90 4.58 -19.58 8.63
N ARG A 91 4.69 -18.81 9.72
CA ARG A 91 5.94 -18.28 10.25
C ARG A 91 6.38 -19.14 11.43
N GLY A 92 7.70 -19.21 11.63
CA GLY A 92 8.30 -19.94 12.77
C GLY A 92 8.00 -19.35 14.15
N ASP A 93 7.23 -18.26 14.25
CA ASP A 93 6.80 -17.62 15.50
C ASP A 93 5.32 -17.89 15.84
N GLY A 94 4.68 -18.84 15.16
CA GLY A 94 3.29 -19.25 15.40
C GLY A 94 2.23 -18.35 14.74
N ARG A 95 2.65 -17.36 13.94
CA ARG A 95 1.76 -16.56 13.07
C ARG A 95 1.84 -17.06 11.63
N SER A 96 0.92 -16.63 10.77
CA SER A 96 1.05 -16.85 9.33
C SER A 96 1.03 -15.53 8.55
N TYR A 97 1.67 -15.53 7.38
CA TYR A 97 1.41 -14.55 6.34
C TYR A 97 0.28 -15.02 5.44
N GLN A 98 -0.40 -14.04 4.87
CA GLN A 98 -1.31 -14.27 3.77
C GLN A 98 -0.52 -14.78 2.56
N GLY A 99 -0.93 -15.92 2.00
CA GLY A 99 -0.64 -16.29 0.63
C GLY A 99 -1.78 -15.86 -0.30
N SER A 100 -1.62 -16.10 -1.60
CA SER A 100 -2.68 -15.77 -2.54
C SER A 100 -3.88 -16.72 -2.40
N SER A 101 -5.03 -16.23 -2.83
CA SER A 101 -6.26 -16.99 -3.04
C SER A 101 -6.36 -17.39 -4.50
N MET A 102 -6.60 -18.67 -4.76
CA MET A 102 -6.81 -19.22 -6.09
C MET A 102 -8.28 -19.59 -6.26
N TYR A 103 -8.74 -19.61 -7.51
CA TYR A 103 -10.14 -19.93 -7.82
C TYR A 103 -10.21 -21.07 -8.81
N LEU A 104 -11.08 -22.04 -8.54
CA LEU A 104 -11.26 -23.21 -9.40
C LEU A 104 -12.69 -23.24 -9.91
N LEU A 105 -12.85 -23.17 -11.23
CA LEU A 105 -14.14 -23.10 -11.90
C LEU A 105 -14.35 -24.38 -12.71
N GLU A 106 -15.37 -25.16 -12.40
CA GLU A 106 -15.74 -26.30 -13.24
C GLU A 106 -16.60 -25.85 -14.44
N GLY A 107 -16.32 -26.41 -15.61
CA GLY A 107 -17.26 -26.51 -16.72
C GLY A 107 -17.59 -27.98 -17.02
N ARG A 108 -18.32 -28.25 -18.11
CA ARG A 108 -18.66 -29.61 -18.53
C ARG A 108 -17.47 -30.43 -19.01
N ASP A 109 -16.53 -29.82 -19.74
CA ASP A 109 -15.44 -30.54 -20.40
C ASP A 109 -14.13 -30.52 -19.60
N ARG A 110 -13.88 -29.42 -18.87
CA ARG A 110 -12.69 -29.20 -18.05
C ARG A 110 -12.94 -28.13 -17.00
N ALA A 111 -12.02 -28.00 -16.04
CA ALA A 111 -11.98 -26.90 -15.09
C ALA A 111 -10.89 -25.87 -15.43
N LEU A 112 -11.02 -24.68 -14.84
CA LEU A 112 -10.03 -23.62 -14.87
C LEU A 112 -9.55 -23.32 -13.45
N LEU A 113 -8.25 -23.46 -13.21
CA LEU A 113 -7.58 -22.92 -12.03
C LEU A 113 -7.07 -21.51 -12.37
N ILE A 114 -7.45 -20.51 -11.57
CA ILE A 114 -6.98 -19.13 -11.67
C ILE A 114 -5.96 -18.90 -10.55
N ASP A 115 -4.76 -18.49 -10.95
CA ASP A 115 -3.54 -18.35 -10.13
C ASP A 115 -3.02 -19.66 -9.52
N THR A 116 -1.75 -19.66 -9.13
CA THR A 116 -1.04 -20.86 -8.67
C THR A 116 -0.28 -20.68 -7.36
N ALA A 117 -0.76 -19.82 -6.46
CA ALA A 117 -0.16 -19.63 -5.13
C ALA A 117 1.29 -19.11 -5.13
N ASN A 118 1.75 -18.76 -3.93
CA ASN A 118 3.17 -18.62 -3.65
C ASN A 118 3.87 -19.96 -3.83
N PRO A 119 5.22 -19.96 -3.97
CA PRO A 119 5.99 -21.19 -3.92
C PRO A 119 5.74 -21.92 -2.59
N ALA A 120 5.00 -23.02 -2.62
CA ALA A 120 4.62 -23.74 -1.43
C ALA A 120 5.72 -24.69 -0.97
N GLN A 121 5.84 -24.82 0.34
CA GLN A 121 6.63 -25.86 0.99
C GLN A 121 5.82 -27.15 1.02
N ALA A 122 5.61 -27.71 -0.17
CA ALA A 122 4.78 -28.88 -0.40
C ALA A 122 5.57 -30.06 -0.98
N THR A 123 5.17 -31.27 -0.61
CA THR A 123 5.61 -32.51 -1.23
C THR A 123 4.73 -32.78 -2.45
N GLU A 124 5.37 -32.85 -3.62
CA GLU A 124 4.68 -33.09 -4.89
C GLU A 124 3.98 -34.46 -4.89
N GLY A 125 2.73 -34.49 -5.36
CA GLY A 125 1.85 -35.66 -5.34
C GLY A 125 1.15 -35.91 -4.01
N VAL A 126 1.44 -35.12 -2.96
CA VAL A 126 0.88 -35.30 -1.62
C VAL A 126 0.02 -34.10 -1.22
N ASN A 127 0.61 -32.90 -1.16
CA ASN A 127 -0.05 -31.71 -0.64
C ASN A 127 0.30 -30.43 -1.42
N ASP A 128 0.84 -30.57 -2.63
CA ASP A 128 1.01 -29.44 -3.55
C ASP A 128 -0.33 -29.03 -4.18
N LEU A 129 -0.36 -27.81 -4.75
CA LEU A 129 -1.59 -27.24 -5.31
C LEU A 129 -2.21 -28.11 -6.41
N LYS A 130 -1.41 -28.74 -7.27
CA LYS A 130 -1.94 -29.59 -8.34
C LYS A 130 -2.62 -30.83 -7.76
N THR A 131 -2.08 -31.40 -6.69
CA THR A 131 -2.72 -32.51 -5.96
C THR A 131 -4.01 -32.06 -5.27
N VAL A 132 -4.03 -30.88 -4.65
CA VAL A 132 -5.24 -30.26 -4.06
C VAL A 132 -6.35 -30.09 -5.10
N VAL A 133 -6.02 -29.54 -6.27
CA VAL A 133 -6.99 -29.33 -7.36
C VAL A 133 -7.52 -30.65 -7.91
N ARG A 134 -6.65 -31.66 -8.09
CA ARG A 134 -7.07 -33.01 -8.49
C ARG A 134 -8.04 -33.63 -7.48
N TYR A 135 -7.81 -33.43 -6.19
CA TYR A 135 -8.74 -33.89 -5.16
C TYR A 135 -10.11 -33.23 -5.31
N LEU A 136 -10.17 -31.90 -5.43
CA LEU A 136 -11.43 -31.15 -5.59
C LEU A 136 -12.24 -31.63 -6.82
N LEU A 137 -11.57 -31.84 -7.95
CA LEU A 137 -12.20 -32.27 -9.21
C LEU A 137 -12.51 -33.77 -9.26
N GLY A 138 -11.91 -34.55 -8.35
CA GLY A 138 -12.11 -35.99 -8.19
C GLY A 138 -13.18 -36.37 -7.18
N HIS A 139 -13.82 -35.40 -6.51
CA HIS A 139 -14.86 -35.66 -5.50
C HIS A 139 -16.11 -34.82 -5.76
N GLU A 140 -17.27 -35.37 -5.43
CA GLU A 140 -18.57 -34.70 -5.43
C GLU A 140 -18.71 -33.77 -4.20
N SER A 141 -19.77 -32.95 -4.17
CA SER A 141 -19.97 -31.95 -3.10
C SER A 141 -20.19 -32.54 -1.70
N ASP A 142 -20.56 -33.81 -1.61
CA ASP A 142 -20.71 -34.58 -0.37
C ASP A 142 -19.42 -35.34 0.02
N GLY A 143 -18.36 -35.24 -0.80
CA GLY A 143 -17.09 -35.92 -0.60
C GLY A 143 -17.03 -37.33 -1.19
N ALA A 144 -18.06 -37.81 -1.89
CA ALA A 144 -17.98 -39.08 -2.61
C ALA A 144 -16.98 -38.98 -3.77
N VAL A 145 -16.25 -40.07 -4.05
CA VAL A 145 -15.33 -40.11 -5.20
C VAL A 145 -16.12 -40.04 -6.49
N ARG A 146 -15.74 -39.12 -7.37
CA ARG A 146 -16.36 -38.93 -8.68
C ARG A 146 -15.91 -40.03 -9.63
N ALA A 147 -16.87 -40.65 -10.31
CA ALA A 147 -16.59 -41.72 -11.28
C ALA A 147 -15.75 -41.25 -12.48
N ARG A 148 -15.89 -39.98 -12.87
CA ARG A 148 -15.15 -39.34 -13.97
C ARG A 148 -14.60 -37.99 -13.50
N PRO A 149 -13.40 -37.97 -12.89
CA PRO A 149 -12.75 -36.72 -12.48
C PRO A 149 -12.56 -35.77 -13.66
N LEU A 150 -12.64 -34.48 -13.39
CA LEU A 150 -12.47 -33.44 -14.40
C LEU A 150 -10.98 -33.06 -14.51
N GLU A 151 -10.47 -32.91 -15.72
CA GLU A 151 -9.14 -32.32 -15.94
C GLU A 151 -9.20 -30.79 -15.89
N PHE A 152 -8.05 -30.14 -15.70
CA PHE A 152 -8.00 -28.68 -15.59
C PHE A 152 -6.85 -28.02 -16.36
N VAL A 153 -7.12 -26.80 -16.78
CA VAL A 153 -6.15 -25.84 -17.30
C VAL A 153 -5.93 -24.71 -16.30
N VAL A 154 -4.88 -23.93 -16.50
CA VAL A 154 -4.49 -22.84 -15.59
C VAL A 154 -4.56 -21.51 -16.31
N ALA A 155 -4.93 -20.44 -15.61
CA ALA A 155 -4.72 -19.08 -16.05
C ALA A 155 -4.12 -18.24 -14.91
N ASN A 156 -3.18 -17.36 -15.20
CA ASN A 156 -2.60 -16.45 -14.22
C ASN A 156 -3.21 -15.05 -14.37
N THR A 157 -3.33 -14.30 -13.28
CA THR A 157 -3.86 -12.94 -13.30
C THR A 157 -2.76 -11.91 -13.55
N HIS A 158 -1.55 -12.13 -13.02
CA HIS A 158 -0.39 -11.28 -13.22
C HIS A 158 0.91 -12.01 -12.82
N SER A 159 2.07 -11.41 -13.09
CA SER A 159 3.38 -12.08 -12.92
C SER A 159 4.03 -12.00 -11.53
N HIS A 160 3.35 -11.53 -10.49
CA HIS A 160 3.95 -11.56 -9.15
C HIS A 160 4.10 -13.00 -8.65
N GLY A 161 5.19 -13.23 -7.91
CA GLY A 161 5.64 -14.57 -7.54
C GLY A 161 4.65 -15.34 -6.66
N ASP A 162 3.75 -14.63 -5.99
CA ASP A 162 2.64 -15.17 -5.20
C ASP A 162 1.46 -15.66 -6.04
N HIS A 163 1.41 -15.39 -7.34
CA HIS A 163 0.34 -15.84 -8.24
C HIS A 163 0.80 -16.86 -9.28
N ILE A 164 2.12 -16.97 -9.46
CA ILE A 164 2.76 -17.87 -10.44
C ILE A 164 3.70 -18.90 -9.77
N GLY A 165 3.72 -18.97 -8.44
CA GLY A 165 4.72 -19.70 -7.67
C GLY A 165 4.72 -21.21 -7.90
N GLU A 166 3.56 -21.81 -8.17
CA GLU A 166 3.43 -23.23 -8.48
C GLU A 166 3.37 -23.53 -10.00
N ASN A 167 3.51 -22.53 -10.89
CA ASN A 167 3.42 -22.76 -12.35
C ASN A 167 4.36 -23.87 -12.84
N LYS A 168 5.54 -24.02 -12.22
CA LYS A 168 6.51 -25.07 -12.56
C LYS A 168 5.95 -26.49 -12.41
N ARG A 169 4.98 -26.70 -11.51
CA ARG A 169 4.32 -28.00 -11.28
C ARG A 169 3.13 -28.24 -12.25
N MET A 170 2.79 -27.23 -13.05
CA MET A 170 1.73 -27.25 -14.07
C MET A 170 2.30 -27.47 -15.48
N ASN A 171 3.47 -28.10 -15.60
CA ASN A 171 4.17 -28.31 -16.87
C ASN A 171 3.45 -29.27 -17.85
N ASP A 172 2.52 -30.07 -17.34
CA ASP A 172 1.76 -31.08 -18.09
C ASP A 172 0.41 -30.57 -18.62
N ARG A 173 0.13 -29.28 -18.50
CA ARG A 173 -1.15 -28.67 -18.91
C ARG A 173 -0.95 -27.27 -19.46
N THR A 174 -1.94 -26.80 -20.20
CA THR A 174 -1.97 -25.43 -20.70
C THR A 174 -2.00 -24.44 -19.54
N VAL A 175 -1.14 -23.43 -19.63
CA VAL A 175 -1.14 -22.25 -18.76
C VAL A 175 -1.42 -21.03 -19.62
N TYR A 176 -2.60 -20.43 -19.48
CA TYR A 176 -2.92 -19.14 -20.09
C TYR A 176 -2.18 -18.04 -19.33
N TYR A 177 -1.16 -17.46 -19.96
CA TYR A 177 -0.26 -16.49 -19.36
C TYR A 177 -0.46 -15.12 -20.02
N MET A 178 -0.55 -14.08 -19.21
CA MET A 178 -0.91 -12.73 -19.65
C MET A 178 0.08 -12.20 -20.69
N ASP A 179 -0.43 -11.74 -21.83
CA ASP A 179 0.38 -11.27 -22.96
C ASP A 179 1.30 -10.09 -22.57
N GLY A 180 0.81 -9.19 -21.72
CA GLY A 180 1.57 -8.01 -21.25
C GLY A 180 2.66 -8.30 -20.22
N ASP A 181 2.64 -9.49 -19.59
CA ASP A 181 3.64 -9.92 -18.61
C ASP A 181 4.51 -11.09 -19.12
N TRP A 182 4.47 -11.35 -20.43
CA TRP A 182 5.05 -12.55 -21.02
C TRP A 182 6.53 -12.74 -20.65
N PRO A 183 6.92 -13.90 -20.06
CA PRO A 183 8.28 -14.11 -19.62
C PRO A 183 9.21 -14.40 -20.80
N ALA A 184 10.43 -13.87 -20.76
CA ALA A 184 11.42 -14.07 -21.82
C ALA A 184 11.70 -15.55 -22.12
N ASN A 185 11.67 -16.40 -21.09
CA ASN A 185 11.87 -17.86 -21.20
C ASN A 185 10.56 -18.61 -20.95
N ALA A 186 9.49 -18.23 -21.64
CA ALA A 186 8.19 -18.88 -21.51
C ALA A 186 8.26 -20.38 -21.85
N PRO A 187 7.77 -21.27 -20.95
CA PRO A 187 7.60 -22.68 -21.25
C PRO A 187 6.69 -22.93 -22.45
N ALA A 188 6.89 -24.03 -23.18
CA ALA A 188 6.11 -24.36 -24.38
C ALA A 188 4.61 -24.59 -24.11
N ASN A 189 4.23 -24.90 -22.86
CA ASN A 189 2.84 -25.07 -22.46
C ASN A 189 2.12 -23.75 -22.13
N TYR A 190 2.80 -22.60 -22.24
CA TYR A 190 2.20 -21.30 -22.03
C TYR A 190 1.50 -20.82 -23.30
N VAL A 191 0.29 -20.26 -23.13
CA VAL A 191 -0.53 -19.70 -24.21
C VAL A 191 -0.84 -18.24 -23.87
N PRO A 192 -0.54 -17.27 -24.77
CA PRO A 192 -0.80 -15.87 -24.48
C PRO A 192 -2.30 -15.60 -24.35
N ILE A 193 -2.69 -14.80 -23.37
CA ILE A 193 -4.08 -14.38 -23.15
C ILE A 193 -4.16 -12.87 -22.91
N ARG A 194 -5.19 -12.24 -23.49
CA ARG A 194 -5.54 -10.82 -23.26
C ARG A 194 -6.98 -10.56 -23.64
N GLU A 195 -7.57 -9.47 -23.13
CA GLU A 195 -8.93 -9.05 -23.52
C GLU A 195 -9.10 -8.99 -25.04
N GLY A 196 -10.10 -9.69 -25.58
CA GLY A 196 -10.39 -9.77 -27.01
C GLY A 196 -9.45 -10.65 -27.85
N GLY A 197 -8.32 -11.12 -27.30
CA GLY A 197 -7.35 -11.98 -27.99
C GLY A 197 -6.65 -11.33 -29.19
N GLY A 198 -6.34 -12.14 -30.21
CA GLY A 198 -5.78 -11.71 -31.50
C GLY A 198 -4.25 -11.81 -31.61
N ALA A 199 -3.68 -11.22 -32.66
CA ALA A 199 -2.26 -11.34 -32.97
C ALA A 199 -1.36 -10.78 -31.85
N THR A 200 -0.27 -11.50 -31.58
CA THR A 200 0.80 -11.13 -30.62
C THR A 200 2.16 -11.62 -31.14
N THR A 201 3.24 -11.10 -30.57
CA THR A 201 4.61 -11.59 -30.80
C THR A 201 4.99 -12.76 -29.89
N HIS A 202 4.10 -13.17 -29.00
CA HIS A 202 4.34 -14.19 -27.98
C HIS A 202 3.73 -15.56 -28.33
N GLY A 203 4.25 -16.62 -27.70
CA GLY A 203 3.74 -17.99 -27.86
C GLY A 203 3.62 -18.41 -29.32
N SER A 204 2.43 -18.87 -29.72
CA SER A 204 2.10 -19.26 -31.10
C SER A 204 1.84 -18.09 -32.06
N GLY A 205 2.00 -16.84 -31.61
CA GLY A 205 1.68 -15.63 -32.36
C GLY A 205 0.20 -15.21 -32.30
N GLN A 206 -0.62 -15.93 -31.53
CA GLN A 206 -2.05 -15.63 -31.34
C GLN A 206 -2.43 -15.75 -29.86
N ALA A 207 -2.91 -14.65 -29.29
CA ALA A 207 -3.47 -14.61 -27.95
C ALA A 207 -4.95 -15.00 -27.97
N VAL A 208 -5.36 -15.77 -26.96
CA VAL A 208 -6.78 -16.04 -26.74
C VAL A 208 -7.42 -14.89 -25.94
N GLY A 209 -8.73 -14.70 -26.09
CA GLY A 209 -9.50 -13.74 -25.29
C GLY A 209 -10.55 -14.37 -24.38
N GLU A 210 -10.79 -15.66 -24.54
CA GLU A 210 -11.77 -16.43 -23.79
C GLU A 210 -11.25 -17.85 -23.59
N ILE A 211 -11.49 -18.40 -22.41
CA ILE A 211 -11.20 -19.79 -22.07
C ILE A 211 -12.53 -20.55 -22.06
N ASP A 212 -12.65 -21.51 -22.97
CA ASP A 212 -13.82 -22.37 -23.07
C ASP A 212 -13.67 -23.60 -22.16
N LEU A 213 -14.61 -23.80 -21.24
CA LEU A 213 -14.69 -24.96 -20.35
C LEU A 213 -15.80 -25.95 -20.76
N GLY A 214 -16.36 -25.76 -21.96
CA GLY A 214 -17.45 -26.53 -22.56
C GLY A 214 -18.72 -25.70 -22.64
N ASP A 215 -19.50 -25.70 -21.56
CA ASP A 215 -20.77 -24.97 -21.41
C ASP A 215 -20.66 -23.80 -20.43
N ARG A 216 -19.43 -23.40 -20.10
CA ARG A 216 -19.04 -22.25 -19.28
C ARG A 216 -17.84 -21.57 -19.93
N LYS A 217 -17.97 -20.29 -20.23
CA LYS A 217 -16.95 -19.48 -20.91
C LYS A 217 -16.45 -18.41 -19.96
N VAL A 218 -15.13 -18.25 -19.90
CA VAL A 218 -14.47 -17.29 -19.01
C VAL A 218 -13.66 -16.31 -19.85
N SER A 219 -14.07 -15.06 -19.89
CA SER A 219 -13.44 -14.02 -20.72
C SER A 219 -12.30 -13.32 -19.98
N ALA A 220 -11.21 -13.03 -20.68
CA ALA A 220 -10.14 -12.18 -20.16
C ALA A 220 -10.58 -10.71 -20.15
N VAL A 221 -10.30 -10.01 -19.07
CA VAL A 221 -10.55 -8.58 -18.88
C VAL A 221 -9.23 -7.91 -18.55
N ALA A 222 -8.78 -6.96 -19.37
CA ALA A 222 -7.53 -6.27 -19.11
C ALA A 222 -7.67 -5.45 -17.82
N MET A 223 -6.68 -5.43 -16.93
CA MET A 223 -6.69 -4.64 -15.70
C MET A 223 -5.32 -4.06 -15.31
N PRO A 224 -4.50 -3.51 -16.23
CA PRO A 224 -3.31 -2.76 -15.82
C PRO A 224 -3.72 -1.54 -14.97
N PRO A 225 -2.89 -1.09 -14.00
CA PRO A 225 -1.44 -1.14 -14.08
C PRO A 225 -0.74 -1.85 -12.92
N HIS A 226 -1.43 -2.68 -12.12
CA HIS A 226 -0.79 -3.43 -11.03
C HIS A 226 0.46 -4.19 -11.54
N THR A 227 0.33 -4.83 -12.69
CA THR A 227 1.42 -5.15 -13.64
C THR A 227 0.98 -4.71 -15.05
N PRO A 228 1.90 -4.59 -16.02
CA PRO A 228 1.53 -4.30 -17.42
C PRO A 228 0.53 -5.29 -18.01
N GLY A 229 0.63 -6.58 -17.65
CA GLY A 229 -0.24 -7.66 -18.12
C GLY A 229 -1.41 -8.03 -17.20
N SER A 230 -1.61 -7.32 -16.09
CA SER A 230 -2.68 -7.64 -15.13
C SER A 230 -4.02 -7.90 -15.82
N THR A 231 -4.60 -9.07 -15.56
CA THR A 231 -5.76 -9.60 -16.26
C THR A 231 -6.74 -10.21 -15.24
N GLY A 232 -7.98 -9.75 -15.28
CA GLY A 232 -9.09 -10.40 -14.61
C GLY A 232 -9.79 -11.43 -15.50
N TYR A 233 -10.55 -12.31 -14.87
CA TYR A 233 -11.32 -13.36 -15.53
C TYR A 233 -12.80 -13.23 -15.20
N LEU A 234 -13.61 -12.97 -16.21
CA LEU A 234 -15.05 -12.77 -16.07
C LEU A 234 -15.80 -14.04 -16.48
N ASP A 235 -16.51 -14.61 -15.52
CA ASP A 235 -17.59 -15.54 -15.77
C ASP A 235 -18.91 -14.76 -15.80
N ALA A 236 -19.34 -14.41 -17.01
CA ALA A 236 -20.51 -13.57 -17.23
C ALA A 236 -21.84 -14.26 -16.86
N GLU A 237 -21.92 -15.58 -17.03
CA GLU A 237 -23.15 -16.34 -16.75
C GLU A 237 -23.41 -16.40 -15.24
N ASN A 238 -22.35 -16.59 -14.44
CA ASN A 238 -22.44 -16.63 -12.99
C ASN A 238 -22.17 -15.26 -12.32
N GLN A 239 -21.91 -14.22 -13.12
CA GLN A 239 -21.55 -12.85 -12.68
C GLN A 239 -20.44 -12.85 -11.63
N MET A 240 -19.33 -13.54 -11.93
CA MET A 240 -18.15 -13.58 -11.08
C MET A 240 -16.95 -13.00 -11.80
N LEU A 241 -16.24 -12.07 -11.17
CA LEU A 241 -15.00 -11.48 -11.66
C LEU A 241 -13.84 -11.83 -10.73
N PHE A 242 -12.89 -12.61 -11.24
CA PHE A 242 -11.66 -12.95 -10.52
C PHE A 242 -10.57 -11.97 -10.96
N SER A 243 -10.23 -11.01 -10.11
CA SER A 243 -9.50 -9.81 -10.51
C SER A 243 -8.00 -9.85 -10.26
N GLY A 244 -7.50 -10.94 -9.66
CA GLY A 244 -6.15 -10.95 -9.11
C GLY A 244 -5.97 -9.80 -8.12
N ASP A 245 -4.85 -9.11 -8.23
CA ASP A 245 -4.50 -7.98 -7.38
C ASP A 245 -4.93 -6.63 -7.98
N ALA A 246 -5.48 -6.62 -9.20
CA ALA A 246 -5.68 -5.39 -9.95
C ALA A 246 -6.74 -4.44 -9.35
N ILE A 247 -7.66 -4.94 -8.52
CA ILE A 247 -8.59 -4.10 -7.73
C ILE A 247 -8.56 -4.46 -6.24
N GLY A 248 -7.72 -5.42 -5.85
CA GLY A 248 -7.52 -5.80 -4.47
C GLY A 248 -8.75 -6.41 -3.77
N THR A 249 -8.57 -6.71 -2.48
CA THR A 249 -9.60 -7.35 -1.64
C THR A 249 -9.92 -6.46 -0.43
N GLY A 250 -10.27 -5.20 -0.71
CA GLY A 250 -10.52 -4.17 0.32
C GLY A 250 -9.38 -3.18 0.46
N TYR A 251 -8.20 -3.53 -0.05
CA TYR A 251 -7.19 -2.57 -0.45
C TYR A 251 -6.40 -3.09 -1.65
N VAL A 252 -5.83 -2.17 -2.43
CA VAL A 252 -5.02 -2.48 -3.62
C VAL A 252 -3.65 -1.81 -3.54
N TRP A 253 -2.61 -2.50 -4.01
CA TRP A 253 -1.26 -1.96 -4.14
C TRP A 253 -0.98 -1.54 -5.59
N ILE A 254 -0.75 -0.25 -5.79
CA ILE A 254 -0.36 0.34 -7.08
C ILE A 254 0.77 1.35 -6.93
N GLN A 255 1.50 1.35 -5.81
CA GLN A 255 2.52 2.36 -5.49
C GLN A 255 3.69 2.42 -6.46
N TRP A 256 3.89 1.40 -7.29
CA TRP A 256 4.89 1.35 -8.37
C TRP A 256 4.33 1.80 -9.73
N ALA A 257 3.03 2.06 -9.83
CA ALA A 257 2.34 2.38 -11.08
C ALA A 257 1.61 3.73 -10.98
N PRO A 258 1.37 4.41 -12.12
CA PRO A 258 0.61 5.65 -12.13
C PRO A 258 -0.84 5.48 -11.65
N VAL A 259 -1.26 6.27 -10.65
CA VAL A 259 -2.67 6.36 -10.23
C VAL A 259 -3.58 6.78 -11.40
N SER A 260 -3.09 7.63 -12.29
CA SER A 260 -3.80 8.04 -13.53
C SER A 260 -4.23 6.85 -14.39
N ARG A 261 -3.34 5.88 -14.61
CA ARG A 261 -3.65 4.65 -15.35
C ARG A 261 -4.61 3.74 -14.57
N TYR A 262 -4.50 3.73 -13.25
CA TYR A 262 -5.46 3.03 -12.39
C TYR A 262 -6.87 3.63 -12.49
N ALA A 263 -7.00 4.96 -12.49
CA ALA A 263 -8.28 5.66 -12.65
C ALA A 263 -8.92 5.37 -14.02
N GLU A 264 -8.13 5.36 -15.10
CA GLU A 264 -8.60 4.97 -16.44
C GLU A 264 -9.13 3.54 -16.45
N MET A 265 -8.37 2.59 -15.89
CA MET A 265 -8.74 1.18 -15.82
C MET A 265 -10.03 0.98 -15.02
N THR A 266 -10.11 1.52 -13.81
CA THR A 266 -11.27 1.36 -12.91
C THR A 266 -12.53 1.99 -13.50
N LYS A 267 -12.41 3.14 -14.18
CA LYS A 267 -13.53 3.76 -14.90
C LYS A 267 -14.01 2.91 -16.08
N ARG A 268 -13.10 2.33 -16.87
CA ARG A 268 -13.46 1.38 -17.95
C ARG A 268 -14.12 0.14 -17.36
N LEU A 269 -13.55 -0.41 -16.29
CA LEU A 269 -14.09 -1.60 -15.62
C LEU A 269 -15.49 -1.33 -15.07
N GLN A 270 -15.71 -0.19 -14.40
CA GLN A 270 -17.02 0.25 -13.92
C GLN A 270 -18.06 0.26 -15.06
N ALA A 271 -17.72 0.87 -16.21
CA ALA A 271 -18.61 0.94 -17.35
C ALA A 271 -18.89 -0.45 -17.96
N GLN A 272 -17.87 -1.30 -18.05
CA GLN A 272 -18.02 -2.66 -18.56
C GLN A 272 -18.88 -3.53 -17.63
N MET A 273 -18.66 -3.45 -16.32
CA MET A 273 -19.29 -4.29 -15.30
C MET A 273 -20.71 -3.88 -14.92
N ALA A 274 -21.13 -2.65 -15.26
CA ALA A 274 -22.49 -2.15 -15.02
C ALA A 274 -23.60 -3.05 -15.60
N ARG A 275 -23.30 -3.89 -16.60
CA ARG A 275 -24.24 -4.87 -17.18
C ARG A 275 -24.51 -6.09 -16.29
N TYR A 276 -23.75 -6.29 -15.22
CA TYR A 276 -23.84 -7.43 -14.30
C TYR A 276 -24.27 -6.94 -12.91
N PRO A 277 -25.57 -6.71 -12.66
CA PRO A 277 -26.05 -6.06 -11.43
C PRO A 277 -25.78 -6.88 -10.16
N GLN A 278 -25.54 -8.19 -10.28
CA GLN A 278 -25.22 -9.11 -9.18
C GLN A 278 -23.74 -9.54 -9.19
N LEU A 279 -22.86 -8.75 -9.82
CA LEU A 279 -21.44 -9.06 -9.91
C LEU A 279 -20.82 -9.28 -8.53
N ALA A 280 -20.21 -10.45 -8.35
CA ALA A 280 -19.30 -10.74 -7.25
C ALA A 280 -17.85 -10.63 -7.74
N VAL A 281 -17.04 -9.89 -6.99
CA VAL A 281 -15.65 -9.59 -7.29
C VAL A 281 -14.74 -10.28 -6.28
N PHE A 282 -13.78 -11.02 -6.81
CA PHE A 282 -12.89 -11.90 -6.08
C PHE A 282 -11.45 -11.53 -6.38
N GLY A 283 -10.82 -10.81 -5.45
CA GLY A 283 -9.38 -10.56 -5.51
C GLY A 283 -8.59 -11.78 -5.06
N ALA A 284 -7.29 -11.77 -5.31
CA ALA A 284 -6.41 -12.92 -5.04
C ALA A 284 -5.73 -12.86 -3.66
N HIS A 285 -6.29 -12.09 -2.72
CA HIS A 285 -5.82 -12.00 -1.33
C HIS A 285 -7.02 -11.98 -0.37
N PHE A 286 -7.74 -13.09 -0.26
CA PHE A 286 -9.00 -13.18 0.48
C PHE A 286 -8.89 -12.82 1.96
N TYR A 287 -7.81 -13.14 2.68
CA TYR A 287 -7.67 -12.76 4.10
C TYR A 287 -7.72 -11.24 4.35
N GLN A 288 -7.57 -10.41 3.31
CA GLN A 288 -7.78 -8.96 3.42
C GLN A 288 -9.26 -8.61 3.65
N TYR A 289 -10.21 -9.49 3.30
CA TYR A 289 -11.64 -9.32 3.65
C TYR A 289 -11.87 -9.17 5.15
N ASP A 290 -11.04 -9.84 5.96
CA ASP A 290 -11.19 -9.84 7.41
C ASP A 290 -10.53 -8.60 8.06
N THR A 291 -9.86 -7.74 7.28
CA THR A 291 -9.43 -6.42 7.75
C THR A 291 -10.65 -5.53 7.96
N GLY A 292 -10.76 -4.89 9.13
CA GLY A 292 -12.02 -4.43 9.73
C GLY A 292 -12.97 -3.57 8.86
N LEU A 293 -12.50 -2.90 7.80
CA LEU A 293 -13.36 -2.13 6.89
C LEU A 293 -14.35 -3.00 6.10
N ARG A 294 -13.98 -4.24 5.76
CA ARG A 294 -14.86 -5.17 5.02
C ARG A 294 -15.57 -6.19 5.89
N ARG A 295 -14.99 -6.50 7.05
CA ARG A 295 -15.64 -7.31 8.08
C ARG A 295 -16.77 -6.56 8.79
N GLY A 296 -16.67 -5.23 8.88
CA GLY A 296 -17.66 -4.39 9.53
C GLY A 296 -18.93 -4.13 8.68
N PRO A 297 -20.01 -3.64 9.30
CA PRO A 297 -21.15 -3.10 8.57
C PRO A 297 -20.71 -1.96 7.63
N PRO A 298 -21.25 -1.87 6.41
CA PRO A 298 -22.39 -2.64 5.87
C PRO A 298 -22.02 -3.93 5.13
N LEU A 299 -20.72 -4.18 4.89
CA LEU A 299 -20.28 -5.28 4.02
C LEU A 299 -20.38 -6.65 4.70
N ASN A 300 -20.14 -6.73 6.02
CA ASN A 300 -20.35 -7.93 6.84
C ASN A 300 -19.78 -9.22 6.21
N GLY A 301 -18.61 -9.14 5.57
CA GLY A 301 -17.97 -10.28 4.92
C GLY A 301 -18.60 -10.74 3.60
N ALA A 302 -19.45 -9.94 2.96
CA ALA A 302 -19.92 -10.21 1.60
C ALA A 302 -18.80 -10.00 0.56
N PRO A 303 -18.84 -10.70 -0.60
CA PRO A 303 -17.96 -10.38 -1.73
C PRO A 303 -18.09 -8.91 -2.15
N ALA A 304 -17.01 -8.35 -2.67
CA ALA A 304 -17.02 -7.08 -3.36
C ALA A 304 -17.93 -7.17 -4.58
N ASP A 305 -18.41 -6.01 -5.01
CA ASP A 305 -19.42 -5.88 -6.05
C ASP A 305 -19.15 -4.63 -6.90
N ASN A 306 -20.12 -4.25 -7.73
CA ASN A 306 -20.04 -3.02 -8.53
C ASN A 306 -19.90 -1.74 -7.69
N ARG A 307 -20.35 -1.75 -6.43
CA ARG A 307 -20.14 -0.60 -5.55
C ARG A 307 -18.66 -0.47 -5.22
N TYR A 308 -17.97 -1.57 -4.92
CA TYR A 308 -16.52 -1.52 -4.68
C TYR A 308 -15.74 -0.99 -5.88
N ILE A 309 -16.03 -1.46 -7.10
CA ILE A 309 -15.37 -0.95 -8.32
C ILE A 309 -15.58 0.56 -8.50
N ARG A 310 -16.80 1.06 -8.20
CA ARG A 310 -17.10 2.48 -8.24
C ARG A 310 -16.36 3.26 -7.15
N GLU A 311 -16.32 2.74 -5.92
CA GLU A 311 -15.60 3.38 -4.81
C GLU A 311 -14.09 3.48 -5.08
N GLU A 312 -13.48 2.46 -5.73
CA GLU A 312 -12.10 2.47 -6.23
C GLU A 312 -11.90 3.54 -7.31
N ALA A 313 -12.79 3.61 -8.32
CA ALA A 313 -12.71 4.63 -9.37
C ALA A 313 -12.83 6.06 -8.82
N GLU A 314 -13.76 6.28 -7.89
CA GLU A 314 -13.93 7.56 -7.19
C GLU A 314 -12.71 7.91 -6.34
N LEU A 315 -12.13 6.94 -5.62
CA LEU A 315 -10.93 7.16 -4.82
C LEU A 315 -9.73 7.51 -5.69
N ALA A 316 -9.52 6.78 -6.78
CA ALA A 316 -8.45 7.05 -7.74
C ALA A 316 -8.58 8.48 -8.30
N GLN A 317 -9.79 8.89 -8.70
CA GLN A 317 -10.05 10.26 -9.16
C GLN A 317 -9.79 11.30 -8.06
N ARG A 318 -10.23 11.04 -6.83
CA ARG A 318 -9.98 11.95 -5.70
C ARG A 318 -8.51 12.09 -5.36
N ILE A 319 -7.72 11.02 -5.51
CA ILE A 319 -6.25 11.06 -5.39
C ILE A 319 -5.69 11.97 -6.48
N LEU A 320 -6.07 11.80 -7.75
CA LEU A 320 -5.63 12.67 -8.85
C LEU A 320 -6.00 14.15 -8.61
N ASP A 321 -7.22 14.41 -8.18
CA ASP A 321 -7.67 15.78 -7.94
C ASP A 321 -7.05 16.40 -6.67
N GLY A 322 -6.29 15.61 -5.90
CA GLY A 322 -5.75 16.02 -4.61
C GLY A 322 -6.85 16.37 -3.59
N THR A 323 -8.03 15.76 -3.70
CA THR A 323 -9.21 16.04 -2.85
C THR A 323 -9.38 15.05 -1.69
N VAL A 324 -8.52 14.03 -1.64
CA VAL A 324 -8.40 13.12 -0.50
C VAL A 324 -7.03 13.29 0.14
N GLU A 325 -7.00 13.27 1.47
CA GLU A 325 -5.76 13.22 2.22
C GLU A 325 -5.32 11.76 2.34
N GLY A 326 -4.04 11.52 2.07
CA GLY A 326 -3.44 10.23 2.35
C GLY A 326 -2.86 10.14 3.76
N GLU A 327 -2.49 8.94 4.17
CA GLU A 327 -1.71 8.69 5.38
C GLU A 327 -0.50 7.80 5.06
N PRO A 328 0.60 7.88 5.84
CA PRO A 328 1.75 7.03 5.65
C PRO A 328 1.39 5.54 5.74
N TYR A 329 1.84 4.79 4.74
CA TYR A 329 1.77 3.33 4.72
C TYR A 329 3.16 2.74 4.96
N SER A 330 3.24 1.64 5.70
CA SER A 330 4.54 1.13 6.17
C SER A 330 5.35 0.35 5.12
N ALA A 331 4.76 0.02 3.98
CA ALA A 331 5.43 -0.75 2.94
C ALA A 331 5.96 0.18 1.83
N GLY A 332 7.28 0.31 1.72
CA GLY A 332 7.92 1.06 0.63
C GLY A 332 8.24 2.53 0.96
N ARG A 333 8.91 3.19 0.01
CA ARG A 333 9.34 4.60 0.12
C ARG A 333 8.20 5.53 -0.30
N GLU A 334 7.91 6.54 0.52
CA GLU A 334 6.79 7.50 0.28
C GLU A 334 5.49 6.83 -0.14
N THR A 335 5.22 5.66 0.44
CA THR A 335 4.02 4.92 0.14
C THR A 335 2.90 5.40 1.06
N VAL A 336 1.80 5.77 0.43
CA VAL A 336 0.61 6.37 1.00
C VAL A 336 -0.52 5.38 0.88
N TRP A 337 -1.47 5.44 1.79
CA TRP A 337 -2.79 4.91 1.53
C TRP A 337 -3.86 5.99 1.67
N ALA A 338 -4.96 5.83 0.93
CA ALA A 338 -6.17 6.65 1.09
C ALA A 338 -7.40 5.73 1.01
N THR A 339 -8.54 6.19 1.54
CA THR A 339 -9.77 5.39 1.62
C THR A 339 -10.99 6.12 1.08
N ASN A 340 -11.95 5.36 0.55
CA ASN A 340 -13.27 5.84 0.14
C ASN A 340 -14.31 4.73 0.37
N GLY A 341 -15.13 4.86 1.41
CA GLY A 341 -16.06 3.79 1.78
C GLY A 341 -15.31 2.50 2.11
N SER A 342 -15.48 1.47 1.29
CA SER A 342 -14.80 0.17 1.42
C SER A 342 -13.55 0.01 0.56
N ALA A 343 -13.25 0.99 -0.28
CA ALA A 343 -12.06 1.05 -1.13
C ALA A 343 -10.87 1.64 -0.40
N GLN A 344 -9.69 1.10 -0.70
CA GLN A 344 -8.42 1.61 -0.19
C GLN A 344 -7.33 1.43 -1.24
N ILE A 345 -6.67 2.52 -1.61
CA ILE A 345 -5.60 2.51 -2.59
C ILE A 345 -4.29 2.82 -1.89
N VAL A 346 -3.31 1.93 -2.05
CA VAL A 346 -1.91 2.16 -1.69
C VAL A 346 -1.17 2.67 -2.92
N TYR A 347 -0.65 3.89 -2.85
CA TYR A 347 -0.02 4.60 -3.95
C TYR A 347 1.29 5.28 -3.50
N SER A 348 2.07 5.79 -4.45
CA SER A 348 3.23 6.63 -4.16
C SER A 348 2.96 8.04 -4.67
N LEU A 349 3.35 9.05 -3.90
CA LEU A 349 3.28 10.43 -4.39
C LEU A 349 4.17 10.69 -5.60
N ALA A 350 5.18 9.85 -5.85
CA ALA A 350 6.02 9.93 -7.05
C ALA A 350 5.32 9.36 -8.31
N ASN A 351 4.30 8.52 -8.12
CA ASN A 351 3.63 7.77 -9.18
C ASN A 351 2.14 8.12 -9.25
N ILE A 352 1.76 9.39 -9.06
CA ILE A 352 0.36 9.79 -9.25
C ILE A 352 0.03 9.86 -10.74
N TYR A 353 0.91 10.47 -11.53
CA TYR A 353 0.74 10.69 -12.96
C TYR A 353 1.72 9.85 -13.77
N ALA A 354 1.32 9.44 -14.97
CA ALA A 354 2.28 8.91 -15.93
C ALA A 354 3.29 10.00 -16.31
N ALA A 355 4.48 9.58 -16.76
CA ALA A 355 5.57 10.49 -17.08
C ALA A 355 5.12 11.53 -18.12
N GLY A 356 5.28 12.82 -17.79
CA GLY A 356 4.89 13.94 -18.65
C GLY A 356 3.40 14.34 -18.60
N GLU A 357 2.57 13.64 -17.82
CA GLU A 357 1.13 13.90 -17.74
C GLU A 357 0.70 14.67 -16.48
N ALA A 358 1.64 15.06 -15.62
CA ALA A 358 1.34 15.77 -14.39
C ALA A 358 0.69 17.14 -14.70
N PRO A 359 -0.56 17.38 -14.26
CA PRO A 359 -1.21 18.69 -14.41
C PRO A 359 -0.53 19.73 -13.52
N SER A 360 -0.72 21.01 -13.83
CA SER A 360 -0.07 22.13 -13.13
C SER A 360 -0.66 22.46 -11.75
N THR A 361 -1.75 21.81 -11.32
CA THR A 361 -2.60 22.32 -10.22
C THR A 361 -2.95 21.40 -9.05
N PRO A 362 -3.03 20.05 -9.13
CA PRO A 362 -3.40 19.29 -7.95
C PRO A 362 -2.20 19.16 -7.01
N TRP A 363 -2.37 19.76 -5.85
CA TRP A 363 -1.55 19.55 -4.68
C TRP A 363 -2.07 18.35 -3.91
N HIS A 364 -1.17 17.61 -3.28
CA HIS A 364 -1.52 16.41 -2.52
C HIS A 364 -1.04 16.57 -1.10
N SER A 365 -1.80 16.05 -0.13
CA SER A 365 -1.41 16.08 1.27
C SER A 365 -1.40 14.69 1.86
N VAL A 366 -0.40 14.45 2.70
CA VAL A 366 -0.30 13.26 3.53
C VAL A 366 -0.30 13.71 4.98
N ARG A 367 -1.35 13.31 5.69
CA ARG A 367 -1.53 13.59 7.10
C ARG A 367 -0.69 12.61 7.91
N VAL A 368 0.21 13.12 8.73
CA VAL A 368 0.98 12.31 9.68
C VAL A 368 0.08 12.03 10.87
N PRO A 369 -0.35 10.78 11.09
CA PRO A 369 -1.35 10.48 12.10
C PRO A 369 -0.74 10.58 13.51
N SER A 370 -1.48 11.19 14.44
CA SER A 370 -1.11 11.24 15.86
C SER A 370 -1.28 9.90 16.59
N THR A 371 -1.94 8.93 15.93
CA THR A 371 -2.22 7.57 16.38
C THR A 371 -2.30 6.65 15.17
N LEU A 372 -1.61 5.50 15.19
CA LEU A 372 -1.74 4.46 14.17
C LEU A 372 -2.69 3.35 14.64
N PRO A 373 -3.34 2.61 13.72
CA PRO A 373 -4.04 1.38 14.08
C PRO A 373 -3.08 0.40 14.79
N ALA A 374 -3.60 -0.38 15.74
CA ALA A 374 -2.78 -1.22 16.63
C ALA A 374 -1.77 -2.12 15.89
N ALA A 375 -2.18 -2.68 14.74
CA ALA A 375 -1.33 -3.52 13.89
C ALA A 375 -0.06 -2.82 13.38
N TRP A 376 -0.09 -1.49 13.25
CA TRP A 376 1.02 -0.69 12.71
C TRP A 376 1.83 0.03 13.78
N GLN A 377 1.37 0.04 15.04
CA GLN A 377 2.11 0.66 16.14
C GLN A 377 3.45 -0.05 16.41
N THR A 378 3.56 -1.31 16.02
CA THR A 378 4.79 -2.11 16.14
C THR A 378 5.69 -2.00 14.90
N ALA A 379 5.23 -1.39 13.81
CA ALA A 379 6.01 -1.23 12.58
C ALA A 379 7.23 -0.32 12.84
N PRO A 380 8.47 -0.83 12.75
CA PRO A 380 9.66 -0.04 13.06
C PRO A 380 9.76 1.25 12.26
N ALA A 381 9.30 1.21 11.00
CA ALA A 381 9.32 2.33 10.07
C ALA A 381 8.41 3.50 10.47
N LEU A 382 7.34 3.28 11.25
CA LEU A 382 6.38 4.32 11.64
C LEU A 382 6.44 4.66 13.13
N LYS A 383 7.22 3.92 13.93
CA LYS A 383 7.38 4.15 15.37
C LYS A 383 7.90 5.56 15.67
N ALA A 384 8.76 6.12 14.81
CA ALA A 384 9.36 7.44 15.02
C ALA A 384 8.34 8.59 14.94
N VAL A 385 7.21 8.41 14.23
CA VAL A 385 6.18 9.46 14.09
C VAL A 385 5.07 9.36 15.15
N LEU A 386 4.92 8.22 15.83
CA LEU A 386 3.91 8.03 16.89
C LEU A 386 3.95 9.06 18.04
N PRO A 387 5.12 9.58 18.47
CA PRO A 387 5.19 10.62 19.51
C PRO A 387 4.70 11.99 19.06
N ILE A 388 4.55 12.23 17.75
CA ILE A 388 4.05 13.49 17.19
C ILE A 388 2.55 13.57 17.49
N LYS A 389 2.14 14.59 18.25
CA LYS A 389 0.74 14.94 18.54
C LYS A 389 0.34 16.26 17.91
N ALA A 390 1.25 16.96 17.24
CA ALA A 390 0.88 18.06 16.35
C ALA A 390 0.14 17.50 15.13
N GLU A 391 -0.89 18.19 14.67
CA GLU A 391 -1.50 17.88 13.38
C GLU A 391 -0.53 18.36 12.28
N LEU A 392 0.13 17.40 11.64
CA LEU A 392 1.20 17.63 10.68
C LEU A 392 0.83 17.02 9.33
N HIS A 393 1.04 17.79 8.27
CA HIS A 393 0.83 17.40 6.89
C HIS A 393 2.11 17.57 6.09
N GLN A 394 2.46 16.57 5.28
CA GLN A 394 3.39 16.76 4.17
C GLN A 394 2.57 17.09 2.92
N ILE A 395 2.90 18.19 2.26
CA ILE A 395 2.22 18.65 1.05
C ILE A 395 3.18 18.46 -0.12
N ARG A 396 2.71 17.84 -1.21
CA ARG A 396 3.47 17.67 -2.45
C ARG A 396 2.84 18.42 -3.62
N GLY A 397 3.69 19.15 -4.33
CA GLY A 397 3.33 19.88 -5.54
C GLY A 397 3.54 19.07 -6.82
N PRO A 398 2.96 19.53 -7.93
CA PRO A 398 2.98 18.84 -9.22
C PRO A 398 4.37 18.76 -9.87
N LYS A 399 5.34 19.57 -9.43
CA LYS A 399 6.72 19.55 -9.92
C LYS A 399 7.68 18.89 -8.91
N GLY A 400 7.12 18.16 -7.93
CA GLY A 400 7.90 17.50 -6.87
C GLY A 400 8.24 18.41 -5.69
N GLU A 401 7.62 19.59 -5.58
CA GLU A 401 7.77 20.45 -4.41
C GLU A 401 7.33 19.72 -3.14
N VAL A 402 8.04 19.90 -2.03
CA VAL A 402 7.65 19.36 -0.71
C VAL A 402 7.57 20.49 0.30
N LEU A 403 6.41 20.61 0.93
CA LEU A 403 6.11 21.57 1.99
C LEU A 403 5.57 20.83 3.23
N GLN A 404 5.61 21.48 4.38
CA GLN A 404 5.07 20.96 5.62
C GLN A 404 4.06 21.94 6.17
N LEU A 405 2.88 21.46 6.54
CA LEU A 405 1.87 22.26 7.23
C LEU A 405 1.71 21.69 8.64
N ILE A 406 1.99 22.51 9.64
CA ILE A 406 1.77 22.17 11.05
C ILE A 406 0.67 23.04 11.63
N LYS A 407 -0.29 22.42 12.33
CA LYS A 407 -1.46 23.11 12.88
C LYS A 407 -1.41 23.07 14.40
N GLY A 408 -1.51 24.25 15.00
CA GLY A 408 -1.69 24.43 16.44
C GLY A 408 -3.00 25.14 16.76
N SER A 409 -3.31 25.24 18.06
CA SER A 409 -4.54 25.89 18.53
C SER A 409 -4.63 27.39 18.25
N ARG A 410 -3.49 28.08 18.04
CA ARG A 410 -3.43 29.53 17.78
C ARG A 410 -3.30 29.85 16.29
N ALA A 411 -2.44 29.12 15.58
CA ALA A 411 -2.16 29.36 14.17
C ALA A 411 -1.70 28.07 13.49
N SER A 412 -1.81 28.05 12.15
CA SER A 412 -1.20 27.05 11.29
C SER A 412 -0.01 27.65 10.56
N LEU A 413 1.06 26.89 10.38
CA LEU A 413 2.29 27.33 9.74
C LEU A 413 2.62 26.43 8.56
N VAL A 414 2.81 27.03 7.38
CA VAL A 414 3.43 26.36 6.24
C VAL A 414 4.93 26.62 6.26
N ILE A 415 5.71 25.55 6.21
CA ILE A 415 7.17 25.53 6.24
C ILE A 415 7.66 24.99 4.89
N GLY A 416 8.57 25.72 4.26
CA GLY A 416 9.15 25.35 2.97
C GLY A 416 9.40 26.58 2.10
N ALA A 417 9.83 26.37 0.85
CA ALA A 417 10.00 27.49 -0.08
C ALA A 417 8.63 28.14 -0.34
N ALA A 418 8.54 29.46 -0.18
CA ALA A 418 7.34 30.21 -0.52
C ALA A 418 7.09 30.05 -2.03
N SER A 419 6.19 29.13 -2.39
CA SER A 419 5.81 28.96 -3.78
C SER A 419 4.62 29.86 -4.03
N THR A 420 4.75 30.77 -5.00
CA THR A 420 3.61 31.46 -5.63
C THR A 420 2.92 30.53 -6.64
N ALA A 421 3.08 29.22 -6.46
CA ALA A 421 2.63 28.24 -7.42
C ALA A 421 1.09 28.22 -7.44
N PRO A 422 0.49 28.17 -8.64
CA PRO A 422 -0.96 28.23 -8.78
C PRO A 422 -1.69 27.22 -7.89
N GLY A 423 -2.73 27.70 -7.22
CA GLY A 423 -3.62 26.86 -6.41
C GLY A 423 -3.10 26.45 -5.02
N LEU A 424 -1.82 26.70 -4.67
CA LEU A 424 -1.27 26.28 -3.38
C LEU A 424 -2.02 26.92 -2.20
N GLU A 425 -2.24 28.23 -2.23
CA GLU A 425 -2.90 28.92 -1.12
C GLU A 425 -4.32 28.39 -0.89
N ALA A 426 -5.09 28.21 -1.97
CA ALA A 426 -6.44 27.64 -1.89
C ALA A 426 -6.42 26.21 -1.31
N PHE A 427 -5.44 25.40 -1.74
CA PHE A 427 -5.25 24.05 -1.22
C PHE A 427 -4.93 24.04 0.28
N VAL A 428 -3.96 24.85 0.72
CA VAL A 428 -3.59 24.96 2.14
C VAL A 428 -4.77 25.48 2.97
N ARG A 429 -5.50 26.48 2.47
CA ARG A 429 -6.70 27.01 3.15
C ARG A 429 -7.77 25.94 3.37
N ARG A 430 -7.92 24.98 2.46
CA ARG A 430 -8.83 23.84 2.63
C ARG A 430 -8.40 22.94 3.80
N LEU A 431 -7.09 22.74 4.00
CA LEU A 431 -6.55 21.93 5.12
C LEU A 431 -6.62 22.67 6.47
N VAL A 432 -6.42 23.99 6.45
CA VAL A 432 -6.44 24.84 7.65
C VAL A 432 -7.86 25.16 8.10
N GLY A 433 -8.80 25.34 7.17
CA GLY A 433 -10.12 25.88 7.45
C GLY A 433 -10.07 27.39 7.73
N ALA A 434 -10.95 27.86 8.62
CA ALA A 434 -11.08 29.28 8.96
C ALA A 434 -9.98 29.83 9.90
N GLY A 435 -9.01 28.99 10.31
CA GLY A 435 -7.97 29.38 11.26
C GLY A 435 -6.91 30.33 10.68
N PRO A 436 -6.14 31.01 11.56
CA PRO A 436 -4.98 31.79 11.13
C PRO A 436 -3.95 30.92 10.41
N LEU A 437 -3.37 31.47 9.34
CA LEU A 437 -2.34 30.83 8.52
C LEU A 437 -1.14 31.78 8.39
N GLU A 438 0.03 31.26 8.72
CA GLU A 438 1.32 31.92 8.60
C GLU A 438 2.22 31.13 7.63
N TRP A 439 3.22 31.82 7.07
CA TRP A 439 4.20 31.23 6.15
C TRP A 439 5.61 31.44 6.70
N ALA A 440 6.40 30.37 6.75
CA ALA A 440 7.81 30.39 7.10
C ALA A 440 8.67 30.02 5.88
N PRO A 441 8.99 30.99 5.00
CA PRO A 441 10.02 30.81 3.98
C PRO A 441 11.38 30.57 4.64
N MET A 442 11.88 29.34 4.57
CA MET A 442 13.11 28.93 5.28
C MET A 442 14.41 29.53 4.71
N ALA A 443 14.33 30.32 3.63
CA ALA A 443 15.47 30.79 2.85
C ALA A 443 15.50 32.32 2.58
N ASP A 444 14.56 33.11 3.12
CA ASP A 444 14.48 34.55 2.83
C ASP A 444 15.12 35.47 3.89
N GLY A 445 15.67 34.88 4.96
CA GLY A 445 16.34 35.62 6.04
C GLY A 445 15.39 36.31 7.03
N SER A 446 14.07 36.09 6.93
CA SER A 446 13.08 36.67 7.85
C SER A 446 13.15 36.10 9.28
N LEU A 447 13.58 34.84 9.41
CA LEU A 447 13.70 34.15 10.69
C LEU A 447 15.15 34.22 11.23
N LYS A 448 15.31 34.75 12.45
CA LYS A 448 16.62 34.89 13.11
C LYS A 448 16.91 33.71 14.04
N GLU A 449 18.20 33.46 14.31
CA GLU A 449 18.64 32.48 15.32
C GLU A 449 17.88 32.69 16.65
N GLY A 450 17.28 31.63 17.18
CA GLY A 450 16.56 31.65 18.45
C GLY A 450 15.16 32.28 18.39
N ALA A 451 14.69 32.74 17.23
CA ALA A 451 13.30 33.18 17.08
C ALA A 451 12.35 32.01 17.37
N VAL A 452 11.23 32.30 18.06
CA VAL A 452 10.23 31.29 18.42
C VAL A 452 8.90 31.66 17.77
N ILE A 453 8.35 30.71 17.03
CA ILE A 453 7.00 30.79 16.46
C ILE A 453 6.08 30.00 17.40
N ASP A 454 5.15 30.70 18.06
CA ASP A 454 4.19 30.09 18.99
C ASP A 454 2.87 29.78 18.27
N LEU A 455 2.61 28.49 18.05
CA LEU A 455 1.39 28.00 17.41
C LEU A 455 0.32 27.58 18.43
N GLY A 456 0.56 27.82 19.73
CA GLY A 456 -0.34 27.44 20.82
C GLY A 456 -0.04 26.05 21.35
N VAL A 457 -1.03 25.15 21.28
CA VAL A 457 -0.89 23.75 21.74
C VAL A 457 -1.19 22.74 20.63
N ASP A 458 -0.62 21.54 20.77
CA ASP A 458 -0.90 20.38 19.93
C ASP A 458 -2.19 19.64 20.35
N SER A 459 -2.52 18.55 19.66
CA SER A 459 -3.77 17.79 19.94
C SER A 459 -3.80 17.12 21.31
N ALA A 460 -2.65 17.03 21.99
CA ALA A 460 -2.52 16.52 23.35
C ALA A 460 -2.44 17.65 24.40
N GLY A 461 -2.64 18.91 24.00
CA GLY A 461 -2.58 20.07 24.87
C GLY A 461 -1.16 20.48 25.26
N ARG A 462 -0.13 19.94 24.60
CA ARG A 462 1.28 20.28 24.88
C ARG A 462 1.70 21.53 24.11
N PRO A 463 2.63 22.35 24.63
CA PRO A 463 3.09 23.54 23.92
C PRO A 463 3.67 23.22 22.54
N LEU A 464 3.14 23.90 21.52
CA LEU A 464 3.58 23.79 20.13
C LEU A 464 4.33 25.06 19.73
N ARG A 465 5.66 25.00 19.84
CA ARG A 465 6.55 26.13 19.57
C ARG A 465 7.69 25.67 18.68
N LEU A 466 7.92 26.40 17.59
CA LEU A 466 9.00 26.12 16.67
C LEU A 466 10.12 27.13 16.89
N GLU A 467 11.31 26.63 17.23
CA GLU A 467 12.49 27.46 17.42
C GLU A 467 13.36 27.46 16.16
N ALA A 468 13.71 28.65 15.67
CA ALA A 468 14.59 28.86 14.53
C ALA A 468 16.06 28.64 14.90
N ARG A 469 16.77 27.83 14.10
CA ARG A 469 18.20 27.55 14.23
C ARG A 469 18.90 27.70 12.89
N THR A 470 19.92 28.54 12.85
CA THR A 470 20.68 28.85 11.64
C THR A 470 21.68 27.75 11.34
N LEU A 471 21.69 27.29 10.09
CA LEU A 471 22.69 26.39 9.52
C LEU A 471 23.33 27.09 8.31
N GLY A 472 24.46 27.76 8.56
CA GLY A 472 25.05 28.66 7.57
C GLY A 472 24.11 29.82 7.26
N ALA A 473 23.75 29.98 5.99
CA ALA A 473 22.78 30.98 5.54
C ALA A 473 21.32 30.51 5.59
N ALA A 474 21.06 29.22 5.85
CA ALA A 474 19.73 28.65 5.93
C ALA A 474 19.19 28.66 7.37
N VAL A 475 17.87 28.55 7.51
CA VAL A 475 17.20 28.39 8.81
C VAL A 475 16.53 27.02 8.85
N THR A 476 16.57 26.40 10.03
CA THR A 476 15.83 25.19 10.38
C THR A 476 14.87 25.50 11.52
N LEU A 477 13.75 24.78 11.62
CA LEU A 477 12.77 24.96 12.69
C LEU A 477 12.65 23.68 13.53
N ILE A 478 12.76 23.81 14.85
CA ILE A 478 12.70 22.67 15.77
C ILE A 478 11.46 22.77 16.65
N ASP A 479 10.64 21.74 16.62
CA ASP A 479 9.65 21.45 17.64
C ASP A 479 10.23 20.40 18.61
N SER A 480 10.75 20.87 19.74
CA SER A 480 11.33 19.98 20.76
C SER A 480 10.28 19.17 21.54
N THR A 481 9.02 19.61 21.55
CA THR A 481 7.92 18.90 22.22
C THR A 481 7.53 17.65 21.45
N ASN A 482 7.36 17.78 20.13
CA ASN A 482 7.07 16.66 19.25
C ASN A 482 8.33 15.98 18.71
N ARG A 483 9.52 16.50 19.04
CA ARG A 483 10.83 16.02 18.59
C ARG A 483 10.94 15.96 17.06
N VAL A 484 10.48 17.02 16.40
CA VAL A 484 10.50 17.17 14.94
C VAL A 484 11.42 18.31 14.52
N LEU A 485 12.24 18.05 13.51
CA LEU A 485 13.06 19.04 12.82
C LEU A 485 12.50 19.28 11.41
N PHE A 486 12.20 20.54 11.08
CA PHE A 486 11.94 20.99 9.73
C PHE A 486 13.19 21.65 9.17
N ALA A 487 13.91 20.91 8.33
CA ALA A 487 15.18 21.35 7.77
C ALA A 487 15.02 22.12 6.45
N GLY A 488 13.89 21.99 5.76
CA GLY A 488 13.74 22.51 4.40
C GLY A 488 14.89 22.00 3.51
N SER A 489 15.49 22.88 2.71
CA SER A 489 16.67 22.55 1.89
C SER A 489 18.00 22.66 2.64
N ALA A 490 18.00 23.04 3.92
CA ALA A 490 19.22 23.32 4.68
C ALA A 490 20.14 22.09 4.81
N LEU A 491 19.56 20.88 4.83
CA LEU A 491 20.31 19.61 4.87
C LEU A 491 20.37 18.91 3.49
N GLY A 492 20.12 19.65 2.41
CA GLY A 492 20.08 19.14 1.05
C GLY A 492 18.81 18.39 0.66
N VAL A 493 18.85 17.83 -0.55
CA VAL A 493 17.77 17.04 -1.16
C VAL A 493 18.20 15.56 -1.17
N GLN A 494 17.26 14.67 -0.90
CA GLN A 494 17.42 13.22 -0.95
C GLN A 494 16.88 12.66 -2.28
N GLY A 495 17.58 11.68 -2.84
CA GLY A 495 17.26 11.03 -4.09
C GLY A 495 18.43 10.22 -4.65
N ALA A 496 18.15 9.14 -5.38
CA ALA A 496 19.18 8.31 -6.00
C ALA A 496 20.06 9.09 -7.00
N ASP A 497 19.48 10.12 -7.63
CA ASP A 497 20.11 10.97 -8.63
C ASP A 497 20.29 12.44 -8.16
N SER A 498 20.03 12.72 -6.88
CA SER A 498 20.08 14.08 -6.36
C SER A 498 21.51 14.46 -6.00
N GLY A 499 22.11 15.34 -6.82
CA GLY A 499 23.33 16.07 -6.47
C GLY A 499 23.01 17.28 -5.60
N TRP A 500 23.70 17.42 -4.47
CA TRP A 500 23.59 18.57 -3.59
C TRP A 500 24.97 19.21 -3.39
N SER A 501 25.08 20.47 -3.79
CA SER A 501 26.28 21.28 -3.57
C SER A 501 26.07 22.11 -2.29
N PRO A 502 26.83 21.86 -1.21
CA PRO A 502 26.65 22.57 0.04
C PRO A 502 26.93 24.07 -0.13
N PRO A 503 26.03 24.96 0.34
CA PRO A 503 26.26 26.40 0.27
C PRO A 503 27.58 26.80 0.93
N GLY A 504 28.40 27.60 0.23
CA GLY A 504 29.73 28.00 0.72
C GLY A 504 30.81 26.92 0.65
N GLY A 505 30.52 25.75 0.05
CA GLY A 505 31.46 24.64 -0.10
C GLY A 505 31.51 23.71 1.11
N ALA A 506 32.06 22.51 0.91
CA ALA A 506 32.01 21.42 1.89
C ALA A 506 32.65 21.79 3.24
N ALA A 507 33.80 22.47 3.24
CA ALA A 507 34.50 22.85 4.48
C ALA A 507 33.73 23.88 5.31
N ALA A 508 33.24 24.95 4.68
CA ALA A 508 32.47 25.99 5.36
C ALA A 508 31.14 25.42 5.90
N TYR A 509 30.46 24.61 5.09
CA TYR A 509 29.24 23.95 5.50
C TYR A 509 29.48 22.95 6.64
N LYS A 510 30.59 22.18 6.64
CA LYS A 510 30.93 21.28 7.74
C LYS A 510 31.14 22.03 9.06
N ALA A 511 31.81 23.19 9.04
CA ALA A 511 31.96 24.03 10.23
C ALA A 511 30.61 24.55 10.73
N ALA A 512 29.74 25.01 9.81
CA ALA A 512 28.39 25.43 10.13
C ALA A 512 27.54 24.28 10.71
N LEU A 513 27.63 23.08 10.12
CA LEU A 513 26.95 21.87 10.58
C LEU A 513 27.38 21.49 11.99
N THR A 514 28.69 21.50 12.30
CA THR A 514 29.18 21.22 13.66
C THR A 514 28.62 22.21 14.68
N THR A 515 28.60 23.50 14.35
CA THR A 515 28.05 24.54 15.23
C THR A 515 26.55 24.39 15.44
N TRP A 516 25.82 24.06 14.38
CA TRP A 516 24.38 23.83 14.42
C TRP A 516 24.04 22.57 15.23
N ARG A 517 24.77 21.47 15.04
CA ARG A 517 24.59 20.21 15.77
C ARG A 517 24.75 20.37 17.28
N ALA A 518 25.74 21.16 17.72
CA ALA A 518 25.96 21.46 19.14
C ALA A 518 24.73 22.09 19.83
N LYS A 519 23.81 22.70 19.07
CA LYS A 519 22.59 23.34 19.57
C LYS A 519 21.32 22.51 19.37
N THR A 520 21.38 21.48 18.54
CA THR A 520 20.19 20.80 18.00
C THR A 520 20.16 19.31 18.27
N ASP A 521 21.31 18.65 18.36
CA ASP A 521 21.38 17.20 18.61
C ASP A 521 20.68 16.82 19.93
N GLY A 522 19.94 15.70 19.90
CA GLY A 522 19.13 15.23 21.02
C GLY A 522 17.76 15.90 21.17
N ARG A 523 17.44 16.94 20.37
CA ARG A 523 16.17 17.67 20.43
C ARG A 523 15.12 17.22 19.41
N TYR A 524 15.46 16.31 18.53
CA TYR A 524 14.60 15.78 17.47
C TYR A 524 14.88 14.29 17.23
N ASP A 525 13.86 13.55 16.80
CA ASP A 525 13.94 12.13 16.38
C ASP A 525 13.54 11.95 14.91
N VAL A 526 12.84 12.93 14.35
CA VAL A 526 12.31 12.92 12.98
C VAL A 526 12.70 14.21 12.27
N ILE A 527 13.11 14.10 11.01
CA ILE A 527 13.53 15.22 10.16
C ILE A 527 12.70 15.24 8.88
N TYR A 528 12.12 16.40 8.58
CA TYR A 528 11.50 16.70 7.29
C TYR A 528 12.40 17.64 6.48
N THR A 529 12.72 17.26 5.24
CA THR A 529 13.48 18.10 4.30
C THR A 529 12.56 18.60 3.17
N ALA A 530 13.04 19.56 2.38
CA ALA A 530 12.34 20.12 1.22
C ALA A 530 12.34 19.19 -0.01
N GLY A 531 13.06 18.06 0.05
CA GLY A 531 13.08 17.05 -0.99
C GLY A 531 13.47 15.73 -0.37
N ASN A 532 12.47 15.03 0.17
CA ASN A 532 12.68 13.65 0.60
C ASN A 532 12.28 12.69 -0.53
N HIS A 533 12.99 11.57 -0.59
CA HIS A 533 12.56 10.37 -1.31
C HIS A 533 11.84 9.39 -0.35
N GLN A 534 11.48 9.86 0.85
CA GLN A 534 10.86 9.14 1.99
C GLN A 534 9.92 10.09 2.77
N TRP A 535 9.05 9.57 3.64
CA TRP A 535 8.17 10.41 4.46
C TRP A 535 8.94 11.41 5.32
N PHE A 536 9.99 10.90 5.96
CA PHE A 536 10.89 11.63 6.85
C PHE A 536 12.23 10.91 6.88
N THR A 537 13.22 11.51 7.53
CA THR A 537 14.50 10.85 7.86
C THR A 537 14.81 10.96 9.35
N SER A 538 15.86 10.28 9.80
CA SER A 538 16.28 10.22 11.20
C SER A 538 17.55 11.04 11.45
N PRO A 539 17.93 11.30 12.71
CA PRO A 539 19.21 11.93 13.06
C PRO A 539 20.44 11.27 12.43
N ALA A 540 20.38 9.95 12.15
CA ALA A 540 21.47 9.24 11.49
C ALA A 540 21.80 9.82 10.10
N TYR A 541 20.83 10.45 9.41
CA TYR A 541 21.11 11.16 8.17
C TYR A 541 22.09 12.32 8.36
N VAL A 542 21.99 13.06 9.45
CA VAL A 542 22.89 14.17 9.78
C VAL A 542 24.30 13.65 10.08
N ASP A 543 24.41 12.48 10.70
CA ASP A 543 25.69 11.80 10.93
C ASP A 543 26.37 11.43 9.62
N GLU A 544 25.64 10.78 8.72
CA GLU A 544 26.17 10.39 7.42
C GLU A 544 26.52 11.58 6.54
N LEU A 545 25.70 12.64 6.56
CA LEU A 545 26.03 13.89 5.89
C LEU A 545 27.35 14.46 6.40
N GLY A 546 27.56 14.44 7.71
CA GLY A 546 28.81 14.83 8.36
C GLY A 546 30.00 14.01 7.88
N LYS A 547 29.88 12.67 7.83
CA LYS A 547 30.92 11.75 7.35
C LYS A 547 31.23 11.96 5.86
N ALA A 548 30.21 12.22 5.05
CA ALA A 548 30.37 12.48 3.62
C ALA A 548 31.15 13.78 3.38
N LEU A 549 30.86 14.84 4.12
CA LEU A 549 31.61 16.09 4.06
C LEU A 549 33.08 15.91 4.45
N ASP A 550 33.37 15.12 5.49
CA ASP A 550 34.76 14.84 5.91
C ASP A 550 35.56 14.15 4.79
N LYS A 551 34.92 13.21 4.08
CA LYS A 551 35.52 12.53 2.93
C LYS A 551 35.79 13.48 1.76
N VAL A 552 34.82 14.34 1.43
CA VAL A 552 34.97 15.38 0.40
C VAL A 552 36.15 16.30 0.73
N ILE A 553 36.24 16.78 1.97
CA ILE A 553 37.30 17.69 2.44
C ILE A 553 38.67 17.02 2.41
N ALA A 554 38.76 15.74 2.78
CA ALA A 554 40.00 14.99 2.78
C ALA A 554 40.51 14.61 1.37
N GLY A 555 39.76 14.93 0.30
CA GLY A 555 40.08 14.48 -1.06
C GLY A 555 39.96 12.95 -1.23
N GLY A 556 39.32 12.27 -0.28
CA GLY A 556 39.22 10.82 -0.26
C GLY A 556 38.09 10.32 -1.15
N ALA A 557 38.40 9.47 -2.12
CA ALA A 557 37.38 8.65 -2.78
C ALA A 557 36.89 7.59 -1.79
N ALA A 558 35.64 7.66 -1.36
CA ALA A 558 34.99 6.51 -0.75
C ALA A 558 34.19 5.75 -1.81
N ALA A 559 34.41 4.43 -1.84
CA ALA A 559 33.76 3.49 -2.74
C ALA A 559 32.23 3.66 -2.76
N THR A 560 31.71 4.23 -3.84
CA THR A 560 30.95 3.50 -4.86
C THR A 560 30.53 4.52 -5.90
N ALA A 561 30.91 4.26 -7.15
CA ALA A 561 30.42 5.01 -8.29
C ALA A 561 28.88 5.09 -8.18
N SER A 562 28.35 6.31 -7.99
CA SER A 562 27.00 6.57 -8.45
C SER A 562 26.99 6.20 -9.93
N LYS A 563 26.07 5.31 -10.34
CA LYS A 563 25.91 4.95 -11.74
C LYS A 563 25.52 6.15 -12.63
N VAL A 564 25.33 7.36 -12.05
CA VAL A 564 24.55 8.39 -12.72
C VAL A 564 25.33 9.68 -13.05
N LYS A 565 26.35 10.13 -12.28
CA LYS A 565 27.19 11.30 -12.68
C LYS A 565 28.63 11.28 -12.10
N PRO A 566 29.67 11.60 -12.89
CA PRO A 566 31.04 11.83 -12.38
C PRO A 566 31.09 13.03 -11.41
N GLY A 567 31.82 12.92 -10.30
CA GLY A 567 32.09 14.04 -9.37
C GLY A 567 31.22 14.13 -8.09
N LEU A 568 30.24 13.22 -7.91
CA LEU A 568 29.34 13.20 -6.74
C LEU A 568 29.69 12.10 -5.74
N MET A 569 29.61 12.38 -4.43
CA MET A 569 29.82 11.40 -3.35
C MET A 569 28.51 10.99 -2.68
N MET A 570 28.19 9.69 -2.64
CA MET A 570 26.94 9.15 -2.09
C MET A 570 26.94 9.10 -0.56
N VAL A 571 25.82 9.48 0.06
CA VAL A 571 25.50 9.38 1.48
C VAL A 571 24.54 8.20 1.66
N LYS A 572 24.87 7.23 2.54
CA LYS A 572 24.00 6.10 2.90
C LYS A 572 23.99 5.91 4.42
N SER A 573 22.80 5.80 5.04
CA SER A 573 22.66 5.45 6.46
C SER A 573 22.92 3.97 6.72
N GLU A 574 23.77 3.66 7.71
CA GLU A 574 23.85 2.32 8.30
C GLU A 574 22.60 2.06 9.18
N GLY A 575 21.81 1.03 8.87
CA GLY A 575 20.77 0.52 9.78
C GLY A 575 19.29 0.85 9.52
N GLY A 576 18.91 1.34 8.33
CA GLY A 576 17.50 1.57 7.97
C GLY A 576 17.35 1.94 6.49
N ALA A 577 16.16 1.73 5.91
CA ALA A 577 15.88 1.81 4.47
C ALA A 577 16.59 2.99 3.79
N GLU A 578 17.49 2.66 2.86
CA GLU A 578 18.55 3.51 2.33
C GLU A 578 18.13 4.97 2.08
N VAL A 579 18.62 5.86 2.95
CA VAL A 579 18.63 7.31 2.71
C VAL A 579 19.78 7.60 1.76
N VAL A 580 19.47 8.08 0.56
CA VAL A 580 20.46 8.38 -0.49
C VAL A 580 20.43 9.88 -0.76
N ALA A 581 21.55 10.55 -0.51
CA ALA A 581 21.85 11.89 -1.04
C ALA A 581 23.21 11.83 -1.70
N SER A 582 23.56 12.78 -2.57
CA SER A 582 24.93 12.89 -3.08
C SER A 582 25.47 14.31 -2.91
N VAL A 583 26.73 14.44 -2.50
CA VAL A 583 27.39 15.72 -2.23
C VAL A 583 28.39 16.03 -3.34
N ASP A 584 28.31 17.22 -3.92
CA ASP A 584 29.24 17.72 -4.94
C ASP A 584 30.51 18.32 -4.29
N ALA A 585 31.67 17.94 -4.81
CA ALA A 585 32.98 18.41 -4.34
C ALA A 585 33.31 19.85 -4.75
N GLY A 586 32.52 20.48 -5.63
CA GLY A 586 32.66 21.90 -5.95
C GLY A 586 33.95 22.26 -6.71
N THR A 587 34.55 21.31 -7.42
CA THR A 587 35.57 21.65 -8.42
C THR A 587 34.87 21.99 -9.73
N SER A 588 34.79 23.27 -10.06
CA SER A 588 34.66 23.69 -11.45
C SER A 588 35.77 23.01 -12.26
N VAL A 589 35.41 22.10 -13.16
CA VAL A 589 36.30 21.69 -14.26
C VAL A 589 35.80 22.42 -15.50
N PRO A 590 36.68 23.07 -16.31
CA PRO A 590 36.30 23.83 -17.49
C PRO A 590 35.52 23.03 -18.53
#